data_AF-A0A375Z4U9-F1
#
_entry.id   AF-A0A375Z4U9-F1
#
_cell.length_a   1.000
_cell.length_b   1.000
_cell.length_c   1.000
_cell.angle_alpha   90.00
_cell.angle_beta   90.00
_cell.angle_gamma   90.00
#
_symmetry.space_group_name_H-M   'P 1'
#
loop_
_entity.id
_entity.type
_entity.pdbx_description
1 polymer ?
#
loop_
_entity_poly.entity_id
_entity_poly.type
_entity_poly.pdbx_seq_one_letter_code
_entity_poly.pdbx_strand_id
1 'polypeptide(L)'
;MAEGVVLTRAAALLTLTPAGPSPTGSLSIVVTAQALAEYDLLLAKCCVDIDLADVPGGVQHTYEMVTRPIRLDTLSSDPAVVIRAIDIVGRTDLVMAVRFELNDRFKQRTSVFRHDFGDICLTAESPVATRRLPLSRLPAANDAT
;
A
#
# COMPACT_ATOMS: atom_id res chain seq x y z
N MET A 1 0.74 17.26 -23.43
CA MET A 1 1.50 18.16 -22.55
C MET A 1 1.68 17.45 -21.21
N ALA A 2 2.73 17.78 -20.47
CA ALA A 2 3.54 16.87 -19.65
C ALA A 2 2.87 16.18 -18.44
N GLU A 3 3.41 15.01 -18.11
CA GLU A 3 3.14 14.24 -16.89
C GLU A 3 3.53 15.04 -15.64
N GLY A 4 2.56 15.36 -14.78
CA GLY A 4 2.80 16.30 -13.66
C GLY A 4 3.19 15.69 -12.34
N VAL A 5 2.80 14.45 -12.05
CA VAL A 5 3.09 13.80 -10.76
C VAL A 5 3.51 12.35 -11.00
N VAL A 6 4.64 11.97 -10.41
CA VAL A 6 5.20 10.62 -10.55
C VAL A 6 5.42 9.98 -9.20
N LEU A 7 4.82 8.82 -8.99
CA LEU A 7 5.15 7.95 -7.86
C LEU A 7 6.59 7.46 -7.99
N THR A 8 7.45 7.87 -7.06
CA THR A 8 8.86 7.50 -7.02
C THR A 8 9.11 6.32 -6.11
N ARG A 9 8.37 6.20 -4.99
CA ARG A 9 8.53 5.13 -4.01
C ARG A 9 7.20 4.71 -3.40
N ALA A 10 7.13 3.46 -3.00
CA ALA A 10 6.02 2.92 -2.24
C ALA A 10 6.54 1.90 -1.22
N ALA A 11 5.99 1.93 0.00
CA ALA A 11 6.32 0.99 1.04
C ALA A 11 5.07 0.49 1.76
N ALA A 12 5.03 -0.80 2.08
CA ALA A 12 4.08 -1.39 3.00
C ALA A 12 4.69 -1.39 4.41
N LEU A 13 3.97 -0.85 5.38
CA LEU A 13 4.34 -0.89 6.79
C LEU A 13 3.44 -1.89 7.48
N LEU A 14 4.03 -2.90 8.10
CA LEU A 14 3.30 -4.02 8.69
C LEU A 14 3.77 -4.27 10.11
N THR A 15 2.83 -4.36 11.03
CA THR A 15 3.07 -4.77 12.41
C THR A 15 2.24 -6.02 12.67
N LEU A 16 2.89 -7.12 13.02
CA LEU A 16 2.16 -8.30 13.50
C LEU A 16 1.75 -8.07 14.94
N THR A 17 0.46 -8.23 15.22
CA THR A 17 -0.04 -8.20 16.59
C THR A 17 0.35 -9.54 17.23
N PRO A 18 1.09 -9.56 18.35
CA PRO A 18 1.53 -10.80 18.95
C PRO A 18 0.32 -11.59 19.45
N ALA A 19 -0.05 -12.65 18.74
CA ALA A 19 -1.11 -13.57 19.13
C ALA A 19 -0.65 -15.02 18.85
N GLY A 20 -0.11 -15.67 19.88
CA GLY A 20 0.16 -17.12 19.85
C GLY A 20 1.44 -17.54 19.12
N PRO A 21 1.57 -18.83 18.75
CA PRO A 21 2.79 -19.39 18.17
C PRO A 21 3.18 -18.67 16.87
N SER A 22 4.48 -18.65 16.55
CA SER A 22 5.03 -17.95 15.40
C SER A 22 4.19 -18.21 14.14
N PRO A 23 3.61 -17.16 13.53
CA PRO A 23 2.77 -17.36 12.36
C PRO A 23 3.61 -17.98 11.24
N THR A 24 3.06 -19.02 10.61
CA THR A 24 3.67 -19.71 9.48
C THR A 24 2.90 -19.37 8.22
N GLY A 25 3.60 -19.21 7.09
CA GLY A 25 3.00 -18.88 5.80
C GLY A 25 3.60 -17.62 5.21
N SER A 26 3.04 -17.16 4.10
CA SER A 26 3.49 -15.95 3.41
C SER A 26 2.35 -14.97 3.18
N LEU A 27 2.68 -13.68 3.16
CA LEU A 27 1.77 -12.60 2.80
C LEU A 27 2.18 -11.98 1.48
N SER A 28 1.26 -11.94 0.52
CA SER A 28 1.38 -11.15 -0.70
C SER A 28 0.49 -9.92 -0.60
N ILE A 29 1.10 -8.75 -0.63
CA ILE A 29 0.39 -7.47 -0.52
C ILE A 29 0.41 -6.80 -1.88
N VAL A 30 -0.77 -6.61 -2.47
CA VAL A 30 -0.95 -5.88 -3.73
C VAL A 30 -1.67 -4.58 -3.45
N VAL A 31 -1.01 -3.47 -3.75
CA VAL A 31 -1.62 -2.14 -3.63
C VAL A 31 -1.92 -1.61 -5.02
N THR A 32 -3.09 -0.99 -5.18
CA THR A 32 -3.52 -0.23 -6.36
C THR A 32 -3.98 1.13 -5.84
N ALA A 33 -3.27 2.20 -6.16
CA ALA A 33 -3.51 3.54 -5.61
C ALA A 33 -3.79 4.57 -6.72
N GLN A 34 -4.74 5.49 -6.50
CA GLN A 34 -5.02 6.57 -7.43
C GLN A 34 -4.65 7.94 -6.85
N ALA A 35 -3.77 8.69 -7.54
CA ALA A 35 -3.46 10.08 -7.26
C ALA A 35 -4.01 10.99 -8.37
N LEU A 36 -5.06 11.76 -8.08
CA LEU A 36 -5.60 12.74 -9.02
C LEU A 36 -4.74 14.00 -9.00
N ALA A 37 -3.88 14.17 -10.01
CA ALA A 37 -3.40 15.48 -10.46
C ALA A 37 -4.11 15.82 -11.77
N GLU A 38 -4.18 17.11 -12.11
CA GLU A 38 -5.01 17.64 -13.20
C GLU A 38 -4.83 16.93 -14.56
N TYR A 39 -3.69 16.26 -14.81
CA TYR A 39 -3.46 15.57 -16.08
C TYR A 39 -2.74 14.21 -16.11
N ASP A 40 -2.13 13.65 -15.05
CA ASP A 40 -1.56 12.29 -15.16
C ASP A 40 -1.42 11.58 -13.81
N LEU A 41 -1.69 10.27 -13.84
CA LEU A 41 -1.88 9.38 -12.71
C LEU A 41 -0.80 8.30 -12.68
N LEU A 42 -0.08 8.14 -11.56
CA LEU A 42 0.72 6.93 -11.31
C LEU A 42 0.02 6.00 -10.31
N LEU A 43 -0.56 4.94 -10.85
CA LEU A 43 -0.80 3.70 -10.13
C LEU A 43 0.52 2.97 -9.98
N ALA A 44 0.79 2.36 -8.84
CA ALA A 44 1.75 1.28 -8.77
C ALA A 44 1.04 0.03 -8.31
N LYS A 45 1.14 -1.04 -9.10
CA LYS A 45 0.96 -2.39 -8.60
C LYS A 45 2.18 -2.74 -7.77
N CYS A 46 2.09 -2.43 -6.49
CA CYS A 46 3.13 -2.73 -5.53
C CYS A 46 2.89 -4.13 -4.98
N CYS A 47 3.82 -5.05 -5.21
CA CYS A 47 3.81 -6.38 -4.59
C CYS A 47 4.99 -6.54 -3.64
N VAL A 48 4.72 -7.08 -2.46
CA VAL A 48 5.74 -7.66 -1.59
C VAL A 48 5.23 -9.01 -1.12
N ASP A 49 6.11 -10.00 -1.18
CA ASP A 49 5.92 -11.30 -0.55
C ASP A 49 6.75 -11.33 0.74
N ILE A 50 6.10 -11.61 1.86
CA ILE A 50 6.68 -11.58 3.20
C ILE A 50 6.53 -12.96 3.82
N ASP A 51 7.62 -13.58 4.27
CA ASP A 51 7.55 -14.78 5.09
C ASP A 51 7.18 -14.39 6.53
N LEU A 52 6.07 -14.91 7.04
CA LEU A 52 5.59 -14.61 8.39
C LEU A 52 6.55 -15.10 9.48
N ALA A 53 7.39 -16.09 9.19
CA ALA A 53 8.41 -16.57 10.13
C ALA A 53 9.49 -15.51 10.43
N ASP A 54 9.73 -14.59 9.49
CA ASP A 54 10.77 -13.57 9.57
C ASP A 54 10.30 -12.27 10.22
N VAL A 55 9.02 -12.17 10.59
CA VAL A 55 8.41 -10.95 11.11
C VAL A 55 8.24 -11.06 12.64
N PRO A 56 9.16 -10.52 13.45
CA PRO A 56 8.97 -10.49 14.89
C PRO A 56 7.75 -9.64 15.25
N GLY A 57 6.88 -10.19 16.10
CA GLY A 57 5.66 -9.53 16.57
C GLY A 57 5.93 -8.27 17.38
N GLY A 58 5.01 -7.31 17.32
CA GLY A 58 5.06 -6.06 18.08
C GLY A 58 6.02 -4.99 17.53
N VAL A 59 6.76 -5.27 16.45
CA VAL A 59 7.62 -4.31 15.76
C VAL A 59 7.03 -3.99 14.39
N GLN A 60 7.09 -2.72 13.99
CA GLN A 60 6.73 -2.29 12.65
C GLN A 60 7.88 -2.59 11.69
N HIS A 61 7.55 -3.30 10.61
CA HIS A 61 8.46 -3.62 9.51
C HIS A 61 8.08 -2.81 8.28
N THR A 62 9.09 -2.33 7.56
CA THR A 62 8.89 -1.56 6.32
C THR A 62 9.39 -2.39 5.15
N TYR A 63 8.52 -2.59 4.18
CA TYR A 63 8.83 -3.33 2.97
C TYR A 63 8.69 -2.42 1.76
N GLU A 64 9.81 -2.13 1.11
CA GLU A 64 9.83 -1.42 -0.16
C GLU A 64 9.11 -2.23 -1.23
N MET A 65 8.28 -1.56 -2.03
CA MET A 65 7.46 -2.21 -3.03
C MET A 65 7.88 -1.78 -4.43
N VAL A 66 7.82 -2.72 -5.37
CA VAL A 66 8.09 -2.43 -6.78
C VAL A 66 6.99 -1.57 -7.35
N THR A 67 7.32 -0.37 -7.85
CA THR A 67 6.36 0.54 -8.47
C THR A 67 6.29 0.32 -9.97
N ARG A 68 5.07 0.22 -10.53
CA ARG A 68 4.82 0.10 -11.98
C ARG A 68 3.69 1.04 -12.41
N PRO A 69 3.99 2.11 -13.18
CA PRO A 69 2.98 3.04 -13.70
C PRO A 69 1.87 2.31 -14.47
N ILE A 70 0.60 2.66 -14.24
CA ILE A 70 -0.56 2.17 -15.03
C ILE A 70 -1.37 3.38 -15.50
N ARG A 71 -1.89 3.34 -16.73
CA ARG A 71 -2.72 4.42 -17.28
C ARG A 71 -4.14 4.36 -16.73
N LEU A 72 -4.72 5.53 -16.42
CA LEU A 72 -6.03 5.64 -15.76
C LEU A 72 -7.18 5.02 -16.57
N ASP A 73 -7.15 5.16 -17.90
CA ASP A 73 -8.15 4.61 -18.83
C ASP A 73 -8.21 3.08 -18.84
N THR A 74 -7.20 2.42 -18.28
CA THR A 74 -7.13 0.96 -18.18
C THR A 74 -7.62 0.40 -16.84
N LEU A 75 -8.00 1.26 -15.89
CA LEU A 75 -8.56 0.81 -14.61
C LEU A 75 -10.02 0.39 -14.78
N SER A 76 -10.30 -0.88 -14.53
CA SER A 76 -11.67 -1.41 -14.45
C SER A 76 -12.28 -1.32 -13.05
N SER A 77 -11.54 -0.86 -12.03
CA SER A 77 -11.96 -0.93 -10.62
C SER A 77 -11.36 0.17 -9.74
N ASP A 78 -12.01 0.44 -8.61
CA ASP A 78 -11.55 1.39 -7.60
C ASP A 78 -10.16 1.02 -7.00
N PRO A 79 -9.36 2.00 -6.57
CA PRO A 79 -8.12 1.78 -5.83
C PRO A 79 -8.33 0.99 -4.55
N ALA A 80 -7.51 -0.04 -4.37
CA ALA A 80 -7.61 -0.94 -3.24
C ALA A 80 -6.25 -1.52 -2.86
N VAL A 81 -6.16 -1.95 -1.61
CA VAL A 81 -5.10 -2.80 -1.09
C VAL A 81 -5.68 -4.18 -0.89
N VAL A 82 -5.07 -5.16 -1.53
CA VAL A 82 -5.41 -6.57 -1.42
C VAL A 82 -4.27 -7.27 -0.71
N ILE A 83 -4.58 -7.89 0.41
CA ILE A 83 -3.62 -8.65 1.22
C ILE A 83 -4.04 -10.11 1.12
N ARG A 84 -3.13 -10.97 0.70
CA ARG A 84 -3.36 -12.40 0.53
C ARG A 84 -2.39 -13.15 1.41
N ALA A 85 -2.92 -14.01 2.26
CA ALA A 85 -2.14 -15.00 2.97
C ALA A 85 -2.12 -16.31 2.18
N ILE A 86 -0.96 -16.96 2.16
CA ILE A 86 -0.75 -18.28 1.56
C ILE A 86 -0.16 -19.18 2.66
N ASP A 87 -0.68 -20.39 2.77
CA ASP A 87 -0.23 -21.40 3.73
C ASP A 87 -0.32 -20.98 5.21
N ILE A 88 -1.24 -20.07 5.55
CA ILE A 88 -1.52 -19.73 6.95
C ILE A 88 -2.30 -20.85 7.64
N VAL A 89 -1.77 -21.33 8.75
CA VAL A 89 -2.36 -22.42 9.55
C VAL A 89 -3.32 -21.89 10.62
N GLY A 90 -3.20 -20.61 10.96
CA GLY A 90 -3.97 -19.99 12.04
C GLY A 90 -4.33 -18.54 11.79
N ARG A 91 -4.99 -17.95 12.79
CA ARG A 91 -5.34 -16.53 12.81
C ARG A 91 -4.07 -15.69 12.82
N THR A 92 -3.97 -14.79 11.85
CA THR A 92 -2.90 -13.79 11.73
C THR A 92 -3.51 -12.41 11.83
N ASP A 93 -3.28 -11.74 12.95
CA ASP A 93 -3.68 -10.35 13.15
C ASP A 93 -2.51 -9.43 12.80
N LEU A 94 -2.76 -8.44 11.95
CA LEU A 94 -1.76 -7.48 11.50
C LEU A 94 -2.35 -6.08 11.42
N VAL A 95 -1.52 -5.08 11.71
CA VAL A 95 -1.80 -3.68 11.43
C VAL A 95 -1.03 -3.29 10.18
N MET A 96 -1.73 -2.69 9.21
CA MET A 96 -1.11 -2.29 7.95
C MET A 96 -1.26 -0.80 7.68
N ALA A 97 -0.19 -0.20 7.16
CA ALA A 97 -0.23 1.09 6.50
C ALA A 97 0.51 1.03 5.16
N VAL A 98 0.17 1.94 4.25
CA VAL A 98 0.92 2.17 3.01
C VAL A 98 1.47 3.58 3.01
N ARG A 99 2.68 3.73 2.49
CA ARG A 99 3.34 5.01 2.26
C ARG A 99 3.68 5.15 0.79
N PHE A 100 3.32 6.29 0.20
CA PHE A 100 3.67 6.66 -1.16
C PHE A 100 4.49 7.94 -1.16
N GLU A 101 5.49 8.00 -2.02
CA GLU A 101 6.26 9.20 -2.33
C GLU A 101 5.99 9.61 -3.77
N LEU A 102 5.50 10.82 -3.94
CA LEU A 102 5.05 11.37 -5.20
C LEU A 102 5.88 12.61 -5.51
N ASN A 103 6.42 12.70 -6.72
CA ASN A 103 7.19 13.85 -7.17
C ASN A 103 6.38 14.64 -8.20
N ASP A 104 6.04 15.87 -7.87
CA ASP A 104 5.47 16.84 -8.80
C ASP A 104 6.59 17.41 -9.67
N ARG A 105 6.61 17.01 -10.95
CA ARG A 105 7.65 17.42 -11.91
C ARG A 105 7.51 18.89 -12.34
N PHE A 106 6.32 19.46 -12.22
CA PHE A 106 6.08 20.86 -12.56
C PHE A 106 6.49 21.80 -11.44
N LYS A 107 6.22 21.39 -10.19
CA LYS A 107 6.51 22.19 -8.99
C LYS A 107 7.81 21.80 -8.30
N GLN A 108 8.54 20.81 -8.85
CA GLN A 108 9.75 20.21 -8.26
C GLN A 108 9.55 19.86 -6.77
N ARG A 109 8.39 19.29 -6.43
CA ARG A 109 7.97 19.07 -5.05
C ARG A 109 7.69 17.60 -4.79
N THR A 110 8.31 17.07 -3.75
CA THR A 110 7.97 15.74 -3.23
C THR A 110 6.83 15.84 -2.22
N SER A 111 5.82 15.01 -2.39
CA SER A 111 4.70 14.82 -1.45
C SER A 111 4.71 13.39 -0.94
N VAL A 112 4.54 13.23 0.37
CA VAL A 112 4.46 11.90 1.01
C VAL A 112 3.03 11.70 1.48
N PHE A 113 2.41 10.61 1.02
CA PHE A 113 1.11 10.17 1.48
C PHE A 113 1.26 8.92 2.33
N ARG A 114 0.62 8.89 3.48
CA ARG A 114 0.51 7.70 4.33
C ARG A 114 -0.96 7.43 4.62
N HIS A 115 -1.36 6.18 4.52
CA HIS A 115 -2.69 5.75 4.91
C HIS A 115 -2.62 4.48 5.75
N ASP A 116 -3.20 4.54 6.94
CA ASP A 116 -3.30 3.43 7.87
C ASP A 116 -4.65 2.73 7.68
N PHE A 117 -4.64 1.41 7.48
CA PHE A 117 -5.82 0.58 7.28
C PHE A 117 -6.37 -0.04 8.58
N GLY A 118 -5.68 0.20 9.70
CA GLY A 118 -5.99 -0.41 10.99
C GLY A 118 -5.74 -1.91 11.02
N ASP A 119 -6.52 -2.59 11.85
CA ASP A 119 -6.42 -4.04 12.06
C ASP A 119 -6.97 -4.84 10.88
N ILE A 120 -6.21 -5.84 10.47
CA ILE A 120 -6.53 -6.83 9.45
C ILE A 120 -6.32 -8.20 10.09
N CYS A 121 -7.34 -9.04 9.96
CA CYS A 121 -7.30 -10.43 10.41
C CYS A 121 -7.40 -11.34 9.19
N LEU A 122 -6.46 -12.29 9.09
CA LEU A 122 -6.44 -13.30 8.05
C LEU A 122 -6.49 -14.68 8.71
N THR A 123 -7.27 -15.60 8.14
CA THR A 123 -7.37 -17.00 8.59
C THR A 123 -7.33 -17.93 7.39
N ALA A 124 -7.15 -19.23 7.61
CA ALA A 124 -7.20 -20.22 6.53
C ALA A 124 -8.54 -20.17 5.76
N GLU A 125 -9.64 -19.86 6.45
CA GLU A 125 -10.98 -19.71 5.88
C GLU A 125 -11.22 -18.34 5.23
N SER A 126 -10.47 -17.32 5.65
CA SER A 126 -10.51 -15.97 5.08
C SER A 126 -9.09 -15.46 4.82
N PRO A 127 -8.41 -16.00 3.79
CA PRO A 127 -7.00 -15.70 3.54
C PRO A 127 -6.82 -14.37 2.78
N VAL A 128 -7.89 -13.66 2.45
CA VAL A 128 -7.84 -12.44 1.65
C VAL A 128 -8.57 -11.31 2.35
N ALA A 129 -7.87 -10.20 2.57
CA ALA A 129 -8.46 -8.94 2.99
C ALA A 129 -8.33 -7.90 1.87
N THR A 130 -9.42 -7.20 1.59
CA THR A 130 -9.42 -6.06 0.66
C THR A 130 -9.82 -4.79 1.42
N ARG A 131 -9.03 -3.73 1.26
CA ARG A 131 -9.28 -2.41 1.84
C ARG A 131 -9.30 -1.37 0.73
N ARG A 132 -10.27 -0.47 0.76
CA ARG A 132 -10.32 0.64 -0.19
C ARG A 132 -9.24 1.65 0.17
N LEU A 133 -8.45 2.05 -0.81
CA LEU A 133 -7.52 3.15 -0.63
C LEU A 133 -8.32 4.43 -0.82
N PRO A 134 -8.34 5.36 0.14
CA PRO A 134 -9.14 6.57 -0.02
C PRO A 134 -8.67 7.32 -1.25
N LEU A 135 -9.63 7.77 -2.05
CA LEU A 135 -9.43 8.72 -3.13
C LEU A 135 -9.13 10.09 -2.52
N SER A 136 -7.95 10.23 -1.92
CA SER A 136 -7.52 11.53 -1.42
C SER A 136 -7.08 12.34 -2.63
N ARG A 137 -7.82 13.42 -2.93
CA ARG A 137 -7.25 14.51 -3.72
C ARG A 137 -6.03 14.98 -2.94
N LEU A 138 -4.85 14.89 -3.53
CA LEU A 138 -3.70 15.58 -2.99
C LEU A 138 -4.09 17.05 -2.96
N PRO A 139 -3.95 17.75 -1.82
CA PRO A 139 -4.29 19.16 -1.78
C PRO A 139 -3.50 19.85 -2.89
N ALA A 140 -4.20 20.55 -3.78
CA ALA A 140 -3.57 21.54 -4.62
C ALA A 140 -2.79 22.44 -3.66
N ALA A 141 -1.49 22.59 -3.90
CA ALA A 141 -0.63 23.39 -3.04
C ALA A 141 -1.35 24.71 -2.71
N ASN A 142 -1.67 24.94 -1.44
CA ASN A 142 -1.94 26.29 -0.98
C ASN A 142 -0.65 27.06 -1.27
N ASP A 143 -0.73 28.02 -2.19
CA ASP A 143 0.22 29.12 -2.24
C ASP A 143 0.10 29.83 -0.88
N ALA A 144 1.01 29.49 0.02
CA ALA A 144 1.23 30.26 1.23
C ALA A 144 2.02 31.51 0.80
N THR A 145 1.31 32.61 0.57
CA THR A 145 1.83 33.97 0.75
C THR A 145 2.21 34.21 2.21
#